data_AF-A0A2S8EQA2-F1
#
_entry.id   AF-A0A2S8EQA2-F1
#
_cell.length_a   1.000
_cell.length_b   1.000
_cell.length_c   1.000
_cell.angle_alpha   90.00
_cell.angle_beta   90.00
_cell.angle_gamma   90.00
#
_symmetry.space_group_name_H-M   'P 1'
#
loop_
_entity.id
_entity.type
_entity.pdbx_description
1 polymer ?
#
loop_
_entity_poly.entity_id
_entity_poly.type
_entity_poly.pdbx_seq_one_letter_code
_entity_poly.pdbx_strand_id
1 'polypeptide(L)'
;MTRDAPSQALVHSLDEALEMLRDYSDDLEQAETPAEPLPSLLAQCESACAAIAGPQPLRTIHHFACTGGTLMAKSLFALPNTVVLSEIDPLSEITLSNSGKVPFAPTDLIFALRHSVRPVEEETIIATFLEGLAAAKAGLEKRGRRLILRDHAHSQFCREAVDFDARPTLREMVAERFDQRAVLTMRHPLDSFLSLRSNGWVHFAPATLEEYARRYLAFLERHEGVPVVLYEDFTVDPQAVLRRMCEHLDLKYAPLATDLIGAVRLSGDSGRKDAQIGPRPRREVPGEIEAQRTTSESYRALCARFDYAP
;
A
#
# COMPACT_ATOMS: atom_id res chain seq x y z
N MET A 1 66.59 21.14 -4.62
CA MET A 1 65.34 21.75 -4.13
C MET A 1 64.48 22.03 -5.34
N THR A 2 63.60 21.10 -5.68
CA THR A 2 62.72 21.12 -6.86
C THR A 2 61.34 20.70 -6.37
N ARG A 3 60.53 21.66 -5.96
CA ARG A 3 59.13 21.49 -5.54
C ARG A 3 58.34 22.63 -6.18
N ASP A 4 57.98 22.50 -7.46
CA ASP A 4 57.04 23.46 -8.11
C ASP A 4 56.35 22.93 -9.38
N ALA A 5 56.75 21.78 -9.93
CA ALA A 5 56.12 21.24 -11.14
C ALA A 5 54.62 20.84 -10.99
N PRO A 6 54.17 20.19 -9.89
CA PRO A 6 52.77 19.77 -9.78
C PRO A 6 51.80 20.91 -9.38
N SER A 7 52.28 21.97 -8.73
CA SER A 7 51.47 23.17 -8.43
C SER A 7 51.23 23.99 -9.69
N GLN A 8 52.26 24.14 -10.54
CA GLN A 8 52.15 24.85 -11.82
C GLN A 8 51.21 24.15 -12.81
N ALA A 9 51.24 22.82 -12.85
CA ALA A 9 50.30 22.05 -13.68
C ALA A 9 48.84 22.24 -13.22
N LEU A 10 48.59 22.27 -11.91
CA LEU A 10 47.25 22.49 -11.36
C LEU A 10 46.75 23.92 -11.62
N VAL A 11 47.62 24.91 -11.47
CA VAL A 11 47.30 26.32 -11.78
C VAL A 11 46.95 26.46 -13.26
N HIS A 12 47.73 25.84 -14.14
CA HIS A 12 47.46 25.88 -15.57
C HIS A 12 46.12 25.25 -15.95
N SER A 13 45.78 24.07 -15.38
CA SER A 13 44.48 23.44 -15.60
C SER A 13 43.31 24.23 -15.03
N LEU A 14 43.51 24.98 -13.93
CA LEU A 14 42.50 25.87 -13.38
C LEU A 14 42.27 27.10 -14.27
N ASP A 15 43.34 27.66 -14.84
CA ASP A 15 43.25 28.80 -15.76
C ASP A 15 42.56 28.40 -17.07
N GLU A 16 42.88 27.23 -17.64
CA GLU A 16 42.18 26.70 -18.83
C GLU A 16 40.68 26.46 -18.57
N ALA A 17 40.33 25.90 -17.41
CA ALA A 17 38.94 25.70 -17.03
C ALA A 17 38.19 27.02 -16.82
N LEU A 18 38.86 28.05 -16.29
CA LEU A 18 38.29 29.39 -16.13
C LEU A 18 38.12 30.12 -17.47
N GLU A 19 39.02 29.89 -18.42
CA GLU A 19 38.93 30.46 -19.77
C GLU A 19 37.78 29.84 -20.57
N MET A 20 37.62 28.51 -20.51
CA MET A 20 36.47 27.82 -21.09
C MET A 20 35.12 28.28 -20.50
N LEU A 21 35.09 28.66 -19.21
CA LEU A 21 33.89 29.19 -18.56
C LEU A 21 33.60 30.65 -18.95
N ARG A 22 34.62 31.44 -19.30
CA ARG A 22 34.45 32.82 -19.78
C ARG A 22 33.90 32.86 -21.20
N ASP A 23 34.37 31.98 -22.07
CA ASP A 23 33.78 31.83 -23.41
C ASP A 23 32.28 31.47 -23.33
N TYR A 24 31.89 30.69 -22.33
CA TYR A 24 30.48 30.36 -22.05
C TYR A 24 29.69 31.53 -21.44
N SER A 25 30.34 32.46 -20.72
CA SER A 25 29.68 33.65 -20.19
C SER A 25 29.49 34.73 -21.24
N ASP A 26 30.44 34.87 -22.17
CA ASP A 26 30.37 35.85 -23.25
C ASP A 26 29.26 35.49 -24.27
N ASP A 27 29.01 34.19 -24.47
CA ASP A 27 27.84 33.70 -25.23
C ASP A 27 26.49 33.97 -24.52
N LEU A 28 26.49 34.12 -23.19
CA LEU A 28 25.29 34.51 -22.42
C LEU A 28 25.03 36.02 -22.45
N GLU A 29 26.06 36.84 -22.62
CA GLU A 29 25.90 38.31 -22.75
C GLU A 29 25.29 38.72 -24.10
N GLN A 30 25.41 37.91 -25.16
CA GLN A 30 24.78 38.18 -26.46
C GLN A 30 23.32 37.71 -26.56
N ALA A 31 22.83 36.95 -25.58
CA ALA A 31 21.44 36.53 -25.49
C ALA A 31 20.61 37.55 -24.67
N GLU A 32 20.39 38.75 -25.22
CA GLU A 32 19.45 39.76 -24.69
C GLU A 32 17.97 39.33 -24.85
N THR A 33 17.62 38.19 -24.29
CA THR A 33 16.25 37.95 -23.83
C THR A 33 16.34 37.85 -22.33
N PRO A 34 15.72 38.76 -21.55
CA PRO A 34 15.68 38.61 -20.11
C PRO A 34 14.86 37.36 -19.81
N ALA A 35 15.55 36.23 -19.62
CA ALA A 35 14.94 35.05 -19.07
C ALA A 35 14.38 35.46 -17.70
N GLU A 36 13.07 35.35 -17.52
CA GLU A 36 12.46 35.61 -16.21
C GLU A 36 13.24 34.80 -15.17
N PRO A 37 13.72 35.42 -14.09
CA PRO A 37 14.47 34.71 -13.08
C PRO A 37 13.58 33.59 -12.56
N LEU A 38 14.02 32.35 -12.73
CA LEU A 38 13.31 31.18 -12.22
C LEU A 38 12.93 31.47 -10.76
N PRO A 39 11.67 31.26 -10.36
CA PRO A 39 11.25 31.53 -8.99
C PRO A 39 12.22 30.84 -8.05
N SER A 40 12.71 31.56 -7.04
CA SER A 40 13.72 31.01 -6.14
C SER A 40 13.24 29.68 -5.56
N LEU A 41 14.15 28.73 -5.37
CA LEU A 41 13.80 27.44 -4.76
C LEU A 41 13.08 27.63 -3.41
N LEU A 42 13.41 28.71 -2.69
CA LEU A 42 12.72 29.11 -1.47
C LEU A 42 11.26 29.51 -1.72
N ALA A 43 10.99 30.37 -2.71
CA ALA A 43 9.62 30.75 -3.07
C ALA A 43 8.78 29.55 -3.56
N GLN A 44 9.41 28.62 -4.28
CA GLN A 44 8.77 27.36 -4.67
C GLN A 44 8.45 26.49 -3.45
N CYS A 45 9.36 26.39 -2.49
CA CYS A 45 9.15 25.68 -1.23
C CYS A 45 8.04 26.34 -0.39
N GLU A 46 8.02 27.66 -0.27
CA GLU A 46 6.99 28.41 0.46
C GLU A 46 5.61 28.22 -0.17
N SER A 47 5.52 28.31 -1.50
CA SER A 47 4.27 28.05 -2.23
C SER A 47 3.81 26.61 -2.05
N ALA A 48 4.72 25.63 -2.11
CA ALA A 48 4.41 24.22 -1.87
C ALA A 48 3.94 23.96 -0.43
N CYS A 49 4.51 24.65 0.56
CA CYS A 49 4.08 24.58 1.95
C CYS A 49 2.71 25.23 2.16
N ALA A 50 2.47 26.40 1.55
CA ALA A 50 1.20 27.12 1.63
C ALA A 50 0.05 26.36 0.95
N ALA A 51 0.33 25.61 -0.12
CA ALA A 51 -0.63 24.75 -0.79
C ALA A 51 -1.08 23.54 0.06
N ILE A 52 -0.35 23.19 1.12
CA ILE A 52 -0.71 22.15 2.09
C ILE A 52 -1.58 22.79 3.18
N ALA A 53 -2.73 23.35 2.79
CA ALA A 53 -3.68 23.93 3.74
C ALA A 53 -4.77 22.90 4.07
N GLY A 54 -4.86 22.53 5.35
CA GLY A 54 -5.96 21.72 5.90
C GLY A 54 -5.63 20.24 6.17
N PRO A 55 -6.52 19.54 6.90
CA PRO A 55 -6.36 18.13 7.22
C PRO A 55 -6.39 17.29 5.92
N GLN A 56 -5.43 16.39 5.76
CA GLN A 56 -5.42 15.48 4.61
C GLN A 56 -6.36 14.30 4.86
N PRO A 57 -6.91 13.65 3.83
CA PRO A 57 -7.69 12.44 4.02
C PRO A 57 -6.81 11.30 4.59
N LEU A 58 -7.40 10.43 5.40
CA LEU A 58 -6.80 9.13 5.69
C LEU A 58 -6.91 8.25 4.43
N ARG A 59 -5.83 7.53 4.11
CA ARG A 59 -5.79 6.67 2.92
C ARG A 59 -5.85 5.22 3.34
N THR A 60 -6.67 4.41 2.69
CA THR A 60 -6.78 2.98 2.98
C THR A 60 -6.66 2.14 1.72
N ILE A 61 -6.02 0.98 1.85
CA ILE A 61 -5.97 -0.04 0.80
C ILE A 61 -6.54 -1.34 1.34
N HIS A 62 -7.61 -1.79 0.69
CA HIS A 62 -8.35 -2.99 1.07
C HIS A 62 -8.04 -4.09 0.07
N HIS A 63 -7.80 -5.30 0.55
CA HIS A 63 -7.51 -6.40 -0.34
C HIS A 63 -7.96 -7.71 0.28
N PHE A 64 -8.60 -8.53 -0.54
CA PHE A 64 -8.88 -9.90 -0.14
C PHE A 64 -7.60 -10.73 -0.10
N ALA A 65 -7.65 -11.87 0.58
CA ALA A 65 -6.47 -12.71 0.74
C ALA A 65 -5.95 -13.20 -0.62
N CYS A 66 -4.63 -13.09 -0.80
CA CYS A 66 -3.91 -13.52 -2.00
C CYS A 66 -4.22 -12.78 -3.32
N THR A 67 -4.77 -11.55 -3.27
CA THR A 67 -5.08 -10.76 -4.46
C THR A 67 -3.94 -9.84 -4.95
N GLY A 68 -2.73 -10.01 -4.42
CA GLY A 68 -1.59 -9.16 -4.77
C GLY A 68 -1.45 -7.88 -3.94
N GLY A 69 -2.23 -7.74 -2.85
CA GLY A 69 -2.19 -6.59 -1.95
C GLY A 69 -0.78 -6.21 -1.47
N THR A 70 0.08 -7.18 -1.14
CA THR A 70 1.49 -6.91 -0.77
C THR A 70 2.27 -6.17 -1.85
N LEU A 71 2.11 -6.56 -3.13
CA LEU A 71 2.87 -5.98 -4.24
C LEU A 71 2.46 -4.53 -4.51
N MET A 72 1.15 -4.29 -4.58
CA MET A 72 0.60 -2.94 -4.78
C MET A 72 0.90 -2.05 -3.58
N ALA A 73 0.79 -2.58 -2.36
CA ALA A 73 1.16 -1.85 -1.15
C ALA A 73 2.64 -1.47 -1.15
N LYS A 74 3.57 -2.38 -1.50
CA LYS A 74 5.00 -2.05 -1.63
C LYS A 74 5.24 -0.87 -2.57
N SER A 75 4.48 -0.79 -3.66
CA SER A 75 4.58 0.31 -4.62
C SER A 75 4.10 1.64 -4.05
N LEU A 76 3.06 1.62 -3.20
CA LEU A 76 2.64 2.80 -2.44
C LEU A 76 3.63 3.17 -1.34
N PHE A 77 4.21 2.19 -0.63
CA PHE A 77 5.25 2.41 0.39
C PHE A 77 6.51 3.07 -0.19
N ALA A 78 6.83 2.74 -1.45
CA ALA A 78 7.97 3.29 -2.15
C ALA A 78 7.79 4.74 -2.61
N LEU A 79 6.58 5.31 -2.49
CA LEU A 79 6.34 6.70 -2.82
C LEU A 79 7.05 7.63 -1.82
N PRO A 80 7.54 8.80 -2.26
CA PRO A 80 8.08 9.80 -1.36
C PRO A 80 7.05 10.26 -0.34
N ASN A 81 7.51 10.47 0.91
CA ASN A 81 6.72 10.99 2.01
C ASN A 81 5.47 10.17 2.39
N THR A 82 5.34 8.93 1.92
CA THR A 82 4.29 8.03 2.41
C THR A 82 4.79 7.22 3.60
N VAL A 83 3.92 7.05 4.59
CA VAL A 83 4.09 6.09 5.68
C VAL A 83 2.91 5.17 5.64
N VAL A 84 3.19 3.87 5.61
CA VAL A 84 2.13 2.88 5.50
C VAL A 84 2.20 1.95 6.71
N LEU A 85 1.06 1.80 7.38
CA LEU A 85 0.88 0.81 8.44
C LEU A 85 0.24 -0.42 7.81
N SER A 86 0.88 -1.57 7.95
CA SER A 86 0.54 -2.78 7.21
C SER A 86 -0.12 -3.83 8.08
N GLU A 87 -1.06 -4.56 7.49
CA GLU A 87 -1.88 -5.59 8.11
C GLU A 87 -2.66 -5.09 9.33
N ILE A 88 -3.43 -4.02 9.15
CA ILE A 88 -4.18 -3.38 10.21
C ILE A 88 -5.59 -3.96 10.30
N ASP A 89 -5.92 -4.47 11.49
CA ASP A 89 -7.28 -4.80 11.92
C ASP A 89 -7.29 -4.84 13.46
N PRO A 90 -7.79 -3.79 14.14
CA PRO A 90 -7.72 -3.69 15.61
C PRO A 90 -8.56 -4.75 16.33
N LEU A 91 -9.52 -5.36 15.62
CA LEU A 91 -10.38 -6.41 16.15
C LEU A 91 -9.92 -7.82 15.75
N SER A 92 -8.78 -7.95 15.07
CA SER A 92 -8.22 -9.25 14.73
C SER A 92 -7.74 -9.99 15.98
N GLU A 93 -8.12 -11.25 16.07
CA GLU A 93 -7.72 -12.15 17.15
C GLU A 93 -6.66 -13.17 16.70
N ILE A 94 -6.11 -13.02 15.50
CA ILE A 94 -5.15 -13.99 14.93
C ILE A 94 -3.90 -14.15 15.80
N THR A 95 -3.46 -13.07 16.46
CA THR A 95 -2.24 -13.05 17.28
C THR A 95 -2.48 -13.36 18.75
N LEU A 96 -3.74 -13.51 19.17
CA LEU A 96 -4.11 -13.98 20.51
C LEU A 96 -3.84 -15.50 20.53
N SER A 97 -2.66 -15.90 21.00
CA SER A 97 -2.06 -17.19 20.71
C SER A 97 -2.93 -18.40 21.09
N ASN A 98 -3.06 -19.38 20.17
CA ASN A 98 -3.49 -20.76 20.49
C ASN A 98 -2.37 -21.60 21.14
N SER A 99 -1.14 -21.06 21.26
CA SER A 99 0.06 -21.79 21.71
C SER A 99 0.42 -21.57 23.18
N GLY A 100 -0.45 -20.91 23.97
CA GLY A 100 -0.26 -20.68 25.41
C GLY A 100 0.87 -19.72 25.80
N LYS A 101 1.60 -19.15 24.83
CA LYS A 101 2.63 -18.14 25.06
C LYS A 101 2.19 -16.82 24.46
N VAL A 102 1.91 -15.86 25.33
CA VAL A 102 1.60 -14.48 24.96
C VAL A 102 2.88 -13.78 24.49
N PRO A 103 2.97 -13.31 23.24
CA PRO A 103 4.09 -12.49 22.78
C PRO A 103 4.33 -11.27 23.65
N PHE A 104 5.60 -10.90 23.89
CA PHE A 104 5.92 -9.66 24.58
C PHE A 104 5.84 -8.47 23.62
N ALA A 105 4.80 -7.65 23.75
CA ALA A 105 4.54 -6.46 22.93
C ALA A 105 4.21 -5.23 23.81
N PRO A 106 5.18 -4.70 24.57
CA PRO A 106 4.92 -3.70 25.63
C PRO A 106 4.43 -2.34 25.13
N THR A 107 4.56 -2.06 23.83
CA THR A 107 4.13 -0.82 23.19
C THR A 107 2.77 -0.94 22.50
N ASP A 108 2.20 -2.15 22.46
CA ASP A 108 0.92 -2.41 21.83
C ASP A 108 -0.18 -2.40 22.88
N LEU A 109 -0.83 -1.24 23.04
CA LEU A 109 -1.89 -1.04 24.02
C LEU A 109 -3.11 -1.93 23.73
N ILE A 110 -3.45 -2.14 22.45
CA ILE A 110 -4.60 -2.98 22.07
C ILE A 110 -4.30 -4.43 22.42
N PHE A 111 -3.09 -4.90 22.13
CA PHE A 111 -2.65 -6.24 22.52
C PHE A 111 -2.68 -6.41 24.05
N ALA A 112 -2.22 -5.43 24.82
CA ALA A 112 -2.29 -5.46 26.29
C ALA A 112 -3.74 -5.48 26.81
N LEU A 113 -4.63 -4.66 26.24
CA LEU A 113 -6.06 -4.64 26.59
C LEU A 113 -6.71 -6.00 26.32
N ARG A 114 -6.40 -6.64 25.18
CA ARG A 114 -6.93 -7.96 24.83
C ARG A 114 -6.40 -9.11 25.70
N HIS A 115 -5.27 -8.92 26.38
CA HIS A 115 -4.73 -9.88 27.36
C HIS A 115 -5.07 -9.54 28.81
N SER A 116 -5.92 -8.53 29.04
CA SER A 116 -6.45 -8.23 30.37
C SER A 116 -7.23 -9.43 30.92
N VAL A 117 -7.13 -9.65 32.23
CA VAL A 117 -7.93 -10.68 32.95
C VAL A 117 -9.43 -10.41 32.81
N ARG A 118 -9.81 -9.14 32.71
CA ARG A 118 -11.19 -8.73 32.46
C ARG A 118 -11.35 -8.43 30.97
N PRO A 119 -12.36 -9.00 30.31
CA PRO A 119 -12.69 -8.64 28.93
C PRO A 119 -12.87 -7.13 28.79
N VAL A 120 -12.38 -6.61 27.67
CA VAL A 120 -12.54 -5.21 27.25
C VAL A 120 -13.45 -5.21 26.03
N GLU A 121 -14.46 -4.34 26.03
CA GLU A 121 -15.44 -4.25 24.95
C GLU A 121 -14.79 -3.79 23.64
N GLU A 122 -15.32 -4.24 22.50
CA GLU A 122 -14.77 -3.91 21.18
C GLU A 122 -14.79 -2.41 20.92
N GLU A 123 -15.81 -1.69 21.40
CA GLU A 123 -15.94 -0.24 21.30
C GLU A 123 -14.75 0.48 21.95
N THR A 124 -14.28 -0.03 23.10
CA THR A 124 -13.09 0.50 23.79
C THR A 124 -11.82 0.23 22.97
N ILE A 125 -11.72 -0.93 22.33
CA ILE A 125 -10.60 -1.27 21.44
C ILE A 125 -10.59 -0.34 20.20
N ILE A 126 -11.75 -0.15 19.56
CA ILE A 126 -11.92 0.75 18.41
C ILE A 126 -11.56 2.18 18.79
N ALA A 127 -12.09 2.70 19.91
CA ALA A 127 -11.79 4.04 20.37
C ALA A 127 -10.28 4.23 20.62
N THR A 128 -9.64 3.26 21.27
CA THR A 128 -8.18 3.26 21.51
C THR A 128 -7.40 3.29 20.20
N PHE A 129 -7.80 2.48 19.22
CA PHE A 129 -7.22 2.46 17.88
C PHE A 129 -7.35 3.82 17.18
N LEU A 130 -8.55 4.40 17.17
CA LEU A 130 -8.84 5.67 16.48
C LEU A 130 -8.09 6.85 17.11
N GLU A 131 -7.94 6.89 18.43
CA GLU A 131 -7.14 7.92 19.12
C GLU A 131 -5.65 7.81 18.78
N GLY A 132 -5.09 6.60 18.84
CA GLY A 132 -3.69 6.35 18.45
C GLY A 132 -3.44 6.70 16.99
N LEU A 133 -4.37 6.34 16.11
CA LEU A 133 -4.33 6.65 14.69
C LEU A 133 -4.40 8.17 14.44
N ALA A 134 -5.27 8.89 15.15
CA ALA A 134 -5.39 10.34 15.03
C ALA A 134 -4.09 11.05 15.44
N ALA A 135 -3.49 10.64 16.56
CA ALA A 135 -2.21 11.17 17.02
C ALA A 135 -1.07 10.89 16.03
N ALA A 136 -0.99 9.66 15.52
CA ALA A 136 0.00 9.28 14.52
C ALA A 136 -0.15 10.08 13.22
N LYS A 137 -1.37 10.18 12.68
CA LYS A 137 -1.69 10.95 11.48
C LYS A 137 -1.30 12.40 11.64
N ALA A 138 -1.74 13.07 12.70
CA ALA A 138 -1.41 14.48 12.96
C ALA A 138 0.12 14.70 13.09
N GLY A 139 0.83 13.77 13.75
CA GLY A 139 2.28 13.84 13.88
C GLY A 139 3.03 13.65 12.56
N LEU A 140 2.52 12.81 11.66
CA LEU A 140 3.08 12.58 10.33
C LEU A 140 2.82 13.78 9.40
N GLU A 141 1.60 14.32 9.42
CA GLU A 141 1.20 15.46 8.58
C GLU A 141 2.00 16.72 8.88
N LYS A 142 2.28 16.98 10.17
CA LYS A 142 3.19 18.08 10.58
C LYS A 142 4.59 17.99 9.97
N ARG A 143 4.99 16.81 9.47
CA ARG A 143 6.28 16.54 8.84
C ARG A 143 6.14 16.33 7.32
N GLY A 144 5.00 16.70 6.74
CA GLY A 144 4.70 16.54 5.32
C GLY A 144 4.51 15.08 4.89
N ARG A 145 4.31 14.16 5.84
CA ARG A 145 4.13 12.73 5.55
C ARG A 145 2.65 12.37 5.46
N ARG A 146 2.33 11.42 4.57
CA ARG A 146 0.98 10.95 4.31
C ARG A 146 0.81 9.53 4.80
N LEU A 147 -0.18 9.32 5.66
CA LEU A 147 -0.47 8.02 6.25
C LEU A 147 -1.38 7.19 5.34
N ILE A 148 -1.02 5.93 5.13
CA ILE A 148 -1.83 4.91 4.45
C ILE A 148 -2.01 3.72 5.39
N LEU A 149 -3.22 3.17 5.50
CA LEU A 149 -3.47 1.91 6.18
C LEU A 149 -3.68 0.81 5.15
N ARG A 150 -2.91 -0.27 5.26
CA ARG A 150 -3.18 -1.51 4.55
C ARG A 150 -3.98 -2.43 5.46
N ASP A 151 -5.23 -2.65 5.08
CA ASP A 151 -6.21 -3.47 5.78
C ASP A 151 -5.81 -4.95 5.79
N HIS A 152 -6.02 -5.63 6.92
CA HIS A 152 -5.93 -7.09 7.00
C HIS A 152 -7.32 -7.73 6.92
N ALA A 153 -8.02 -7.60 5.79
CA ALA A 153 -9.37 -8.15 5.63
C ALA A 153 -9.45 -9.68 5.81
N HIS A 154 -8.31 -10.39 5.71
CA HIS A 154 -8.24 -11.83 5.92
C HIS A 154 -8.73 -12.26 7.33
N SER A 155 -8.49 -11.47 8.38
CA SER A 155 -8.96 -11.80 9.74
C SER A 155 -10.47 -11.76 9.89
N GLN A 156 -11.18 -10.97 9.07
CA GLN A 156 -12.63 -10.87 9.09
C GLN A 156 -13.28 -11.89 8.14
N PHE A 157 -12.84 -11.93 6.88
CA PHE A 157 -13.58 -12.65 5.86
C PHE A 157 -13.09 -14.08 5.59
N CYS A 158 -11.85 -14.41 5.96
CA CYS A 158 -11.22 -15.70 5.64
C CYS A 158 -11.07 -16.64 6.84
N ARG A 159 -11.79 -16.38 7.95
CA ARG A 159 -11.80 -17.22 9.15
C ARG A 159 -13.16 -17.90 9.36
N GLU A 160 -13.26 -18.78 10.35
CA GLU A 160 -14.45 -19.59 10.65
C GLU A 160 -15.71 -18.77 11.01
N ALA A 161 -15.59 -17.44 11.19
CA ALA A 161 -16.75 -16.56 11.30
C ALA A 161 -17.66 -16.70 10.05
N VAL A 162 -18.95 -16.93 10.31
CA VAL A 162 -19.99 -17.07 9.27
C VAL A 162 -20.71 -15.74 9.03
N ASP A 163 -20.76 -14.89 10.06
CA ASP A 163 -21.36 -13.56 10.00
C ASP A 163 -20.29 -12.51 9.72
N PHE A 164 -20.34 -11.93 8.51
CA PHE A 164 -19.41 -10.88 8.08
C PHE A 164 -19.77 -9.50 8.63
N ASP A 165 -21.01 -9.34 9.14
CA ASP A 165 -21.56 -8.11 9.69
C ASP A 165 -21.44 -8.06 11.22
N ALA A 166 -20.96 -9.15 11.85
CA ALA A 166 -20.78 -9.26 13.30
C ALA A 166 -19.90 -8.15 13.92
N ARG A 167 -19.04 -7.51 13.11
CA ARG A 167 -18.21 -6.37 13.52
C ARG A 167 -17.92 -5.43 12.35
N PRO A 168 -17.61 -4.15 12.60
CA PRO A 168 -17.29 -3.21 11.53
C PRO A 168 -16.00 -3.58 10.79
N THR A 169 -15.92 -3.23 9.51
CA THR A 169 -14.68 -3.29 8.72
C THR A 169 -13.71 -2.19 9.15
N LEU A 170 -12.42 -2.31 8.80
CA LEU A 170 -11.46 -1.21 9.03
C LEU A 170 -11.94 0.09 8.41
N ARG A 171 -12.53 0.03 7.22
CA ARG A 171 -13.06 1.19 6.49
C ARG A 171 -14.16 1.89 7.28
N GLU A 172 -15.10 1.13 7.82
CA GLU A 172 -16.21 1.65 8.62
C GLU A 172 -15.71 2.27 9.92
N MET A 173 -14.83 1.57 10.64
CA MET A 173 -14.24 2.07 11.89
C MET A 173 -13.53 3.42 11.69
N VAL A 174 -12.73 3.57 10.64
CA VAL A 174 -12.00 4.83 10.40
C VAL A 174 -12.89 5.94 9.84
N ALA A 175 -14.00 5.60 9.17
CA ALA A 175 -14.94 6.58 8.63
C ALA A 175 -15.65 7.39 9.73
N GLU A 176 -15.71 6.87 10.96
CA GLU A 176 -16.29 7.57 12.10
C GLU A 176 -15.54 8.85 12.47
N ARG A 177 -14.26 8.97 12.07
CA ARG A 177 -13.37 10.06 12.50
C ARG A 177 -12.59 10.74 11.39
N PHE A 178 -12.41 10.08 10.25
CA PHE A 178 -11.55 10.58 9.19
C PHE A 178 -12.28 10.65 7.85
N ASP A 179 -12.11 11.76 7.14
CA ASP A 179 -12.30 11.78 5.69
C ASP A 179 -11.37 10.76 5.06
N GLN A 180 -11.91 9.90 4.20
CA GLN A 180 -11.18 8.75 3.68
C GLN A 180 -11.07 8.75 2.15
N ARG A 181 -9.91 8.30 1.67
CA ARG A 181 -9.69 7.88 0.28
C ARG A 181 -9.27 6.42 0.29
N ALA A 182 -10.00 5.59 -0.42
CA ALA A 182 -9.81 4.15 -0.41
C ALA A 182 -9.61 3.61 -1.82
N VAL A 183 -8.83 2.53 -1.93
CA VAL A 183 -8.80 1.67 -3.11
C VAL A 183 -8.89 0.21 -2.68
N LEU A 184 -9.47 -0.62 -3.53
CA LEU A 184 -9.62 -2.04 -3.31
C LEU A 184 -8.81 -2.80 -4.36
N THR A 185 -8.06 -3.83 -3.97
CA THR A 185 -7.31 -4.66 -4.92
C THR A 185 -7.99 -6.01 -5.13
N MET A 186 -8.04 -6.40 -6.39
CA MET A 186 -8.68 -7.63 -6.85
C MET A 186 -7.72 -8.43 -7.72
N ARG A 187 -7.95 -9.73 -7.77
CA ARG A 187 -7.26 -10.66 -8.68
C ARG A 187 -8.26 -11.73 -9.07
N HIS A 188 -8.02 -12.40 -10.19
CA HIS A 188 -8.82 -13.55 -10.60
C HIS A 188 -9.11 -14.50 -9.41
N PRO A 189 -10.39 -14.83 -9.13
CA PRO A 189 -10.75 -15.55 -7.89
C PRO A 189 -10.11 -16.92 -7.79
N LEU A 190 -10.06 -17.67 -8.89
CA LEU A 190 -9.39 -18.98 -8.93
C LEU A 190 -7.90 -18.89 -8.58
N ASP A 191 -7.17 -17.93 -9.16
CA ASP A 191 -5.73 -17.75 -8.90
C ASP A 191 -5.44 -17.33 -7.45
N SER A 192 -6.36 -16.57 -6.86
CA SER A 192 -6.31 -16.16 -5.46
C SER A 192 -6.63 -17.32 -4.52
N PHE A 193 -7.64 -18.14 -4.84
CA PHE A 193 -7.99 -19.33 -4.06
C PHE A 193 -6.88 -20.39 -4.10
N LEU A 194 -6.28 -20.63 -5.27
CA LEU A 194 -5.14 -21.54 -5.42
C LEU A 194 -3.92 -21.06 -4.62
N SER A 195 -3.68 -19.74 -4.58
CA SER A 195 -2.65 -19.16 -3.69
C SER A 195 -2.97 -19.41 -2.22
N LEU A 196 -4.22 -19.20 -1.82
CA LEU A 196 -4.67 -19.36 -0.45
C LEU A 196 -4.48 -20.81 0.04
N ARG A 197 -4.88 -21.79 -0.77
CA ARG A 197 -4.65 -23.23 -0.51
C ARG A 197 -3.16 -23.55 -0.42
N SER A 198 -2.36 -23.08 -1.39
CA SER A 198 -0.92 -23.33 -1.42
C SER A 198 -0.19 -22.77 -0.19
N ASN A 199 -0.69 -21.70 0.42
CA ASN A 199 -0.11 -21.09 1.61
C ASN A 199 -0.64 -21.70 2.92
N GLY A 200 -1.61 -22.61 2.87
CA GLY A 200 -2.26 -23.17 4.07
C GLY A 200 -3.13 -22.16 4.81
N TRP A 201 -3.64 -21.13 4.13
CA TRP A 201 -4.43 -20.04 4.72
C TRP A 201 -5.95 -20.22 4.55
N VAL A 202 -6.40 -21.43 4.25
CA VAL A 202 -7.83 -21.72 4.25
C VAL A 202 -8.26 -21.98 5.69
N HIS A 203 -8.73 -20.94 6.35
CA HIS A 203 -9.16 -20.97 7.75
C HIS A 203 -10.68 -20.91 7.89
N PHE A 204 -11.40 -21.38 6.88
CA PHE A 204 -12.85 -21.45 6.86
C PHE A 204 -13.31 -22.83 6.37
N ALA A 205 -14.54 -23.17 6.72
CA ALA A 205 -15.21 -24.39 6.28
C ALA A 205 -16.58 -24.04 5.63
N PRO A 206 -16.99 -24.75 4.57
CA PRO A 206 -16.21 -25.76 3.84
C PRO A 206 -15.07 -25.14 3.01
N ALA A 207 -13.97 -25.87 2.81
CA ALA A 207 -12.79 -25.41 2.07
C ALA A 207 -12.99 -25.50 0.54
N THR A 208 -14.05 -24.89 0.01
CA THR A 208 -14.47 -24.97 -1.39
C THR A 208 -14.30 -23.63 -2.12
N LEU A 209 -14.27 -23.68 -3.45
CA LEU A 209 -14.27 -22.51 -4.32
C LEU A 209 -15.55 -21.68 -4.15
N GLU A 210 -16.68 -22.35 -3.91
CA GLU A 210 -17.96 -21.69 -3.63
C GLU A 210 -17.90 -20.85 -2.36
N GLU A 211 -17.45 -21.43 -1.25
CA GLU A 211 -17.39 -20.72 0.01
C GLU A 211 -16.34 -19.59 -0.03
N TYR A 212 -15.22 -19.82 -0.72
CA TYR A 212 -14.23 -18.78 -0.98
C TYR A 212 -14.84 -17.60 -1.76
N ALA A 213 -15.55 -17.88 -2.86
CA ALA A 213 -16.14 -16.84 -3.70
C ALA A 213 -17.26 -16.09 -2.98
N ARG A 214 -18.08 -16.78 -2.18
CA ARG A 214 -19.10 -16.17 -1.32
C ARG A 214 -18.49 -15.15 -0.34
N ARG A 215 -17.39 -15.54 0.32
CA ARG A 215 -16.63 -14.65 1.23
C ARG A 215 -16.04 -13.44 0.50
N TYR A 216 -15.56 -13.66 -0.72
CA TYR A 216 -15.00 -12.60 -1.55
C TYR A 216 -16.10 -11.62 -2.00
N LEU A 217 -17.27 -12.12 -2.42
CA LEU A 217 -18.43 -11.27 -2.74
C LEU A 217 -18.87 -10.43 -1.54
N ALA A 218 -18.98 -11.03 -0.36
CA ALA A 218 -19.31 -10.30 0.86
C ALA A 218 -18.29 -9.20 1.18
N PHE A 219 -16.99 -9.48 1.01
CA PHE A 219 -15.95 -8.45 1.13
C PHE A 219 -16.17 -7.29 0.16
N LEU A 220 -16.53 -7.57 -1.10
CA LEU A 220 -16.79 -6.53 -2.10
C LEU A 220 -18.05 -5.72 -1.83
N GLU A 221 -19.09 -6.36 -1.32
CA GLU A 221 -20.34 -5.70 -0.90
C GLU A 221 -20.09 -4.73 0.26
N ARG A 222 -19.33 -5.16 1.28
CA ARG A 222 -18.92 -4.32 2.42
C ARG A 222 -18.01 -3.16 2.02
N HIS A 223 -17.45 -3.18 0.80
CA HIS A 223 -16.60 -2.13 0.23
C HIS A 223 -17.22 -1.50 -1.02
N GLU A 224 -18.55 -1.53 -1.16
CA GLU A 224 -19.23 -0.89 -2.27
C GLU A 224 -18.87 0.60 -2.38
N GLY A 225 -18.73 1.06 -3.64
CA GLY A 225 -18.32 2.43 -3.97
C GLY A 225 -16.82 2.69 -3.89
N VAL A 226 -16.00 1.72 -3.44
CA VAL A 226 -14.54 1.86 -3.46
C VAL A 226 -13.99 1.48 -4.85
N PRO A 227 -13.15 2.33 -5.48
CA PRO A 227 -12.51 2.00 -6.76
C PRO A 227 -11.71 0.70 -6.69
N VAL A 228 -11.92 -0.16 -7.68
CA VAL A 228 -11.26 -1.47 -7.79
C VAL A 228 -10.05 -1.40 -8.71
N VAL A 229 -8.95 -2.00 -8.27
CA VAL A 229 -7.69 -2.13 -9.01
C VAL A 229 -7.41 -3.61 -9.23
N LEU A 230 -7.27 -4.01 -10.49
CA LEU A 230 -6.98 -5.40 -10.85
C LEU A 230 -5.47 -5.67 -10.78
N TYR A 231 -5.12 -6.83 -10.23
CA TYR A 231 -3.76 -7.34 -10.15
C TYR A 231 -3.17 -7.56 -11.53
N GLU A 232 -3.98 -8.11 -12.43
CA GLU A 232 -3.65 -8.42 -13.81
C GLU A 232 -3.18 -7.15 -14.53
N ASP A 233 -3.97 -6.07 -14.46
CA ASP A 233 -3.61 -4.76 -14.99
C ASP A 233 -2.30 -4.23 -14.38
N PHE A 234 -2.17 -4.32 -13.05
CA PHE A 234 -0.98 -3.84 -12.35
C PHE A 234 0.28 -4.61 -12.76
N THR A 235 0.16 -5.89 -13.06
CA THR A 235 1.31 -6.67 -13.52
C THR A 235 1.71 -6.40 -14.97
N VAL A 236 0.79 -5.90 -15.79
CA VAL A 236 1.04 -5.53 -17.19
C VAL A 236 1.63 -4.13 -17.29
N ASP A 237 1.02 -3.15 -16.60
CA ASP A 237 1.48 -1.76 -16.58
C ASP A 237 1.45 -1.18 -15.15
N PRO A 238 2.46 -1.52 -14.31
CA PRO A 238 2.47 -1.08 -12.91
C PRO A 238 2.53 0.44 -12.78
N GLN A 239 3.11 1.14 -13.75
CA GLN A 239 3.28 2.59 -13.71
C GLN A 239 1.95 3.32 -13.95
N ALA A 240 1.20 2.92 -14.98
CA ALA A 240 -0.11 3.49 -15.24
C ALA A 240 -1.08 3.19 -14.10
N VAL A 241 -1.09 1.96 -13.58
CA VAL A 241 -1.97 1.59 -12.48
C VAL A 241 -1.60 2.33 -11.19
N LEU A 242 -0.31 2.42 -10.84
CA LEU A 242 0.14 3.19 -9.67
C LEU A 242 -0.25 4.67 -9.79
N ARG A 243 -0.16 5.26 -10.97
CA ARG A 243 -0.61 6.65 -11.22
C ARG A 243 -2.09 6.82 -10.91
N ARG A 244 -2.95 5.93 -11.42
CA ARG A 244 -4.40 5.94 -11.12
C ARG A 244 -4.68 5.77 -9.62
N MET A 245 -3.93 4.87 -8.96
CA MET A 245 -4.03 4.70 -7.51
C MET A 245 -3.64 5.99 -6.77
N CYS A 246 -2.55 6.64 -7.18
CA CYS A 246 -2.13 7.92 -6.60
C CYS A 246 -3.20 9.01 -6.77
N GLU A 247 -3.81 9.11 -7.94
CA GLU A 247 -4.91 10.07 -8.19
C GLU A 247 -6.09 9.82 -7.26
N HIS A 248 -6.58 8.58 -7.14
CA HIS A 248 -7.70 8.24 -6.25
C HIS A 248 -7.37 8.44 -4.77
N LEU A 249 -6.12 8.15 -4.38
CA LEU A 249 -5.65 8.28 -3.01
C LEU A 249 -5.17 9.70 -2.66
N ASP A 250 -5.23 10.67 -3.59
CA ASP A 250 -4.67 12.00 -3.39
C ASP A 250 -3.18 11.94 -2.94
N LEU A 251 -2.38 11.18 -3.69
CA LEU A 251 -0.95 11.02 -3.51
C LEU A 251 -0.20 11.58 -4.71
N LYS A 252 1.04 12.02 -4.47
CA LYS A 252 1.94 12.43 -5.55
C LYS A 252 2.54 11.15 -6.14
N TYR A 253 2.30 10.94 -7.44
CA TYR A 253 2.94 9.88 -8.20
C TYR A 253 4.44 10.14 -8.34
N ALA A 254 5.25 9.08 -8.22
CA ALA A 254 6.70 9.12 -8.43
C ALA A 254 7.09 7.99 -9.39
N PRO A 255 7.66 8.29 -10.57
CA PRO A 255 7.96 7.28 -11.58
C PRO A 255 8.87 6.15 -11.11
N LEU A 256 9.84 6.43 -10.22
CA LEU A 256 10.80 5.43 -9.76
C LEU A 256 10.28 4.56 -8.60
N ALA A 257 9.04 4.75 -8.15
CA ALA A 257 8.52 4.04 -6.98
C ALA A 257 8.45 2.51 -7.18
N THR A 258 8.08 2.04 -8.39
CA THR A 258 8.02 0.60 -8.66
C THR A 258 9.39 -0.06 -8.64
N ASP A 259 10.45 0.68 -8.96
CA ASP A 259 11.81 0.15 -9.01
C ASP A 259 12.38 -0.05 -7.60
N LEU A 260 11.81 0.65 -6.62
CA LEU A 260 12.22 0.61 -5.22
C LEU A 260 11.49 -0.44 -4.38
N ILE A 261 10.55 -1.21 -4.97
CA ILE A 261 9.74 -2.17 -4.20
C ILE A 261 10.58 -3.24 -3.48
N GLY A 262 11.74 -3.60 -4.02
CA GLY A 262 12.65 -4.60 -3.43
C GLY A 262 13.31 -4.11 -2.13
N ALA A 263 13.42 -2.79 -1.95
CA ALA A 263 13.97 -2.17 -0.75
C ALA A 263 12.93 -2.06 0.38
N VAL A 264 11.64 -2.13 0.06
CA VAL A 264 10.56 -2.01 1.05
C VAL A 264 10.53 -3.24 1.97
N ARG A 265 10.30 -2.99 3.26
CA ARG A 265 10.05 -4.00 4.29
C ARG A 265 8.71 -3.70 4.95
N LEU A 266 7.85 -4.71 5.07
CA LEU A 266 6.53 -4.58 5.71
C LEU A 266 6.21 -5.81 6.58
N SER A 267 5.35 -5.61 7.58
CA SER A 267 4.67 -6.71 8.27
C SER A 267 3.74 -7.43 7.29
N GLY A 268 3.67 -8.76 7.37
CA GLY A 268 2.89 -9.56 6.42
C GLY A 268 3.47 -9.56 5.01
N ASP A 269 4.80 -9.48 4.85
CA ASP A 269 5.48 -9.64 3.55
C ASP A 269 5.48 -11.10 3.07
N SER A 270 4.29 -11.70 3.03
CA SER A 270 4.04 -13.06 2.58
C SER A 270 3.83 -13.15 1.07
N GLY A 271 3.80 -11.99 0.40
CA GLY A 271 3.63 -11.85 -1.04
C GLY A 271 4.91 -12.08 -1.85
N ARG A 272 5.00 -11.38 -3.00
CA ARG A 272 6.10 -11.53 -3.96
C ARG A 272 7.44 -11.13 -3.32
N LYS A 273 8.41 -12.05 -3.36
CA LYS A 273 9.80 -11.83 -2.95
C LYS A 273 10.67 -11.27 -4.09
N ASP A 274 10.31 -11.55 -5.34
CA ASP A 274 11.04 -11.07 -6.51
C ASP A 274 10.82 -9.56 -6.71
N ALA A 275 11.89 -8.83 -6.99
CA ALA A 275 11.85 -7.39 -7.20
C ALA A 275 11.24 -6.97 -8.56
N GLN A 276 11.28 -7.84 -9.57
CA GLN A 276 10.70 -7.54 -10.88
C GLN A 276 9.18 -7.66 -10.81
N ILE A 277 8.42 -6.71 -11.36
CA ILE A 277 6.96 -6.80 -11.50
C ILE A 277 6.64 -7.44 -12.86
N GLY A 278 5.65 -8.32 -12.89
CA GLY A 278 5.21 -8.95 -14.14
C GLY A 278 4.15 -10.03 -13.92
N PRO A 279 3.40 -10.41 -14.97
CA PRO A 279 2.34 -11.41 -14.88
C PRO A 279 2.89 -12.76 -14.44
N ARG A 280 2.04 -13.56 -13.79
CA ARG A 280 2.37 -14.94 -13.40
C ARG A 280 1.34 -15.89 -14.01
N PRO A 281 1.78 -17.03 -14.56
CA PRO A 281 0.84 -18.02 -15.06
C PRO A 281 -0.03 -18.55 -13.91
N ARG A 282 -1.25 -18.96 -14.26
CA ARG A 282 -2.14 -19.70 -13.35
C ARG A 282 -1.43 -20.96 -12.86
N ARG A 283 -1.60 -21.26 -11.57
CA ARG A 283 -1.13 -22.54 -11.01
C ARG A 283 -1.93 -23.70 -11.57
N GLU A 284 -1.36 -24.90 -11.53
CA GLU A 284 -2.12 -26.12 -11.81
C GLU A 284 -3.42 -26.14 -11.00
N VAL A 285 -4.54 -26.39 -11.68
CA VAL A 285 -5.86 -26.46 -11.07
C VAL A 285 -6.14 -27.92 -10.71
N PRO A 286 -6.21 -28.28 -9.42
CA PRO A 286 -6.53 -29.65 -9.03
C PRO A 286 -7.90 -30.07 -9.55
N GLY A 287 -8.07 -31.35 -9.92
CA GLY A 287 -9.30 -31.85 -10.54
C GLY A 287 -10.55 -31.61 -9.69
N GLU A 288 -10.43 -31.63 -8.36
CA GLU A 288 -11.53 -31.35 -7.45
C GLU A 288 -11.96 -29.88 -7.45
N ILE A 289 -11.06 -28.95 -7.80
CA ILE A 289 -11.37 -27.53 -7.95
C ILE A 289 -11.86 -27.23 -9.36
N GLU A 290 -11.30 -27.91 -10.37
CA GLU A 290 -11.76 -27.80 -11.75
C GLU A 290 -13.25 -28.17 -11.86
N ALA A 291 -13.67 -29.25 -11.20
CA ALA A 291 -15.08 -29.65 -11.14
C ALA A 291 -15.99 -28.60 -10.48
N GLN A 292 -15.45 -27.77 -9.57
CA GLN A 292 -16.22 -26.73 -8.87
C GLN A 292 -16.44 -25.48 -9.73
N ARG A 293 -15.63 -25.24 -10.78
CA ARG A 293 -15.75 -24.02 -11.60
C ARG A 293 -17.12 -23.89 -12.26
N THR A 294 -17.73 -25.00 -12.64
CA THR A 294 -19.06 -25.02 -13.28
C THR A 294 -20.21 -25.06 -12.29
N THR A 295 -20.01 -25.64 -11.12
CA THR A 295 -21.06 -25.85 -10.09
C THR A 295 -21.10 -24.74 -9.05
N SER A 296 -20.04 -23.94 -8.93
CA SER A 296 -19.95 -22.83 -7.98
C SER A 296 -20.66 -21.60 -8.53
N GLU A 297 -21.81 -21.29 -7.97
CA GLU A 297 -22.62 -20.12 -8.33
C GLU A 297 -21.90 -18.82 -7.95
N SER A 298 -21.40 -18.71 -6.72
CA SER A 298 -20.70 -17.51 -6.25
C SER A 298 -19.43 -17.23 -7.05
N TYR A 299 -18.68 -18.27 -7.42
CA TYR A 299 -17.48 -18.11 -8.24
C TYR A 299 -17.80 -17.58 -9.63
N ARG A 300 -18.84 -18.11 -10.27
CA ARG A 300 -19.28 -17.64 -11.58
C ARG A 300 -19.82 -16.22 -11.52
N ALA A 301 -20.59 -15.89 -10.49
CA ALA A 301 -21.07 -14.53 -10.26
C ALA A 301 -19.91 -13.54 -10.06
N LEU A 302 -18.91 -13.93 -9.27
CA LEU A 302 -17.72 -13.11 -9.04
C LEU A 302 -16.88 -12.94 -10.31
N CYS A 303 -16.72 -13.99 -11.12
CA CYS A 303 -16.03 -13.88 -12.41
C CYS A 303 -16.79 -12.95 -13.36
N ALA A 304 -18.11 -13.13 -13.48
CA ALA A 304 -18.96 -12.30 -14.33
C ALA A 304 -18.94 -10.81 -13.92
N ARG A 305 -18.87 -10.51 -12.62
CA ARG A 305 -18.81 -9.12 -12.12
C ARG A 305 -17.58 -8.34 -12.61
N PHE A 306 -16.51 -9.03 -12.99
CA PHE A 306 -15.24 -8.42 -13.41
C PHE A 306 -14.75 -8.97 -14.75
N ASP A 307 -15.65 -9.49 -15.59
CA ASP A 307 -15.37 -10.01 -16.93
C ASP A 307 -14.26 -11.08 -16.99
N TYR A 308 -14.13 -11.88 -15.93
CA TYR A 308 -13.25 -13.05 -15.93
C TYR A 308 -13.93 -14.25 -16.58
N ALA A 309 -13.14 -15.03 -17.31
CA ALA A 309 -13.55 -16.35 -17.75
C ALA A 309 -13.56 -17.31 -16.54
N PRO A 310 -14.72 -17.87 -16.16
CA PRO A 310 -14.83 -18.79 -15.03
C PRO A 310 -14.04 -20.08 -15.29
#